data_AF-A0AAN2PND3-F1
#
_entry.id   AF-A0AAN2PND3-F1
#
_cell.length_a   1.000
_cell.length_b   1.000
_cell.length_c   1.000
_cell.angle_alpha   90.00
_cell.angle_beta   90.00
_cell.angle_gamma   90.00
#
_symmetry.space_group_name_H-M   'P 1'
#
loop_
_entity.id
_entity.type
_entity.pdbx_description
1 polymer ?
#
loop_
_entity_poly.entity_id
_entity_poly.type
_entity_poly.pdbx_seq_one_letter_code
_entity_poly.pdbx_strand_id
1 'polypeptide(L)'
;MMRYIKLVNFEINRFSKIYLSLLLITLVSQFAGVIIVTKSLLKDARDIMKEERLSEAAYITNYGGIDFNHIANTLLFVGPIALSAVALIFYIFLIWYRDWFGKNTFIYRLLMLPTSRLSIYLSKATAIFLMVLGLIAFQIIILPMENALFNSNVPEALLNEMSISTITIANPILSLIIPSTFTQFLLSYGIGLMIMSILFTAIMFERSFRIKGIIMGLLYCGIAAVLFLAPFFVMEFGNFYFYPNELFGLLLALGIILTGLSVWLGAWLLKNRVTV
;
A
#
# COMPACT_ATOMS: atom_id res chain seq x y z
N MET A 1 -24.19 16.03 -1.78
CA MET A 1 -22.95 15.68 -1.03
C MET A 1 -23.16 14.64 0.06
N MET A 2 -24.13 14.81 0.99
CA MET A 2 -24.34 13.86 2.12
C MET A 2 -24.55 12.39 1.70
N ARG A 3 -25.12 12.13 0.52
CA ARG A 3 -25.33 10.76 0.02
C ARG A 3 -24.02 10.06 -0.35
N TYR A 4 -23.06 10.76 -0.96
CA TYR A 4 -21.76 10.19 -1.35
C TYR A 4 -20.92 9.81 -0.13
N ILE A 5 -20.81 10.71 0.85
CA ILE A 5 -20.06 10.47 2.09
C ILE A 5 -20.67 9.30 2.86
N LYS A 6 -22.01 9.18 2.87
CA LYS A 6 -22.69 8.00 3.46
C LYS A 6 -22.32 6.70 2.76
N LEU A 7 -22.17 6.70 1.43
CA LEU A 7 -21.71 5.52 0.67
C LEU A 7 -20.26 5.16 1.01
N VAL A 8 -19.37 6.14 1.08
CA VAL A 8 -17.97 5.92 1.48
C VAL A 8 -17.90 5.35 2.90
N ASN A 9 -18.60 5.97 3.86
CA ASN A 9 -18.67 5.49 5.23
C ASN A 9 -19.26 4.08 5.32
N PHE A 10 -20.27 3.78 4.52
CA PHE A 10 -20.84 2.45 4.43
C PHE A 10 -19.80 1.41 3.97
N GLU A 11 -19.01 1.71 2.94
CA GLU A 11 -17.97 0.79 2.47
C GLU A 11 -16.83 0.61 3.47
N ILE A 12 -16.40 1.70 4.15
CA ILE A 12 -15.40 1.64 5.22
C ILE A 12 -15.90 0.77 6.38
N ASN A 13 -17.13 0.99 6.85
CA ASN A 13 -17.72 0.24 7.96
C ASN A 13 -17.85 -1.26 7.69
N ARG A 14 -17.92 -1.67 6.42
CA ARG A 14 -17.99 -3.10 6.08
C ARG A 14 -16.66 -3.82 6.16
N PHE A 15 -15.53 -3.11 6.18
CA PHE A 15 -14.20 -3.68 6.35
C PHE A 15 -13.52 -3.22 7.64
N SER A 16 -14.11 -2.27 8.38
CA SER A 16 -13.53 -1.63 9.56
C SER A 16 -13.07 -2.61 10.63
N LYS A 17 -13.83 -3.69 10.90
CA LYS A 17 -13.42 -4.71 11.90
C LYS A 17 -12.14 -5.43 11.50
N ILE A 18 -12.04 -5.84 10.24
CA ILE A 18 -10.84 -6.51 9.70
C ILE A 18 -9.69 -5.50 9.68
N TYR A 19 -9.95 -4.29 9.19
CA TYR A 19 -8.97 -3.21 9.13
C TYR A 19 -8.40 -2.84 10.50
N LEU A 20 -9.24 -2.68 11.52
CA LEU A 20 -8.81 -2.42 12.90
C LEU A 20 -8.02 -3.59 13.48
N SER A 21 -8.38 -4.84 13.15
CA SER A 21 -7.59 -6.00 13.57
C SER A 21 -6.20 -6.01 12.94
N LEU A 22 -6.06 -5.62 11.66
CA LEU A 22 -4.78 -5.49 10.99
C LEU A 22 -3.91 -4.41 11.65
N LEU A 23 -4.48 -3.24 11.95
CA LEU A 23 -3.80 -2.17 12.67
C LEU A 23 -3.31 -2.62 14.05
N LEU A 24 -4.16 -3.33 14.80
CA LEU A 24 -3.82 -3.82 16.14
C LEU A 24 -2.71 -4.87 16.09
N ILE A 25 -2.79 -5.84 15.18
CA ILE A 25 -1.74 -6.84 14.97
C ILE A 25 -0.42 -6.15 14.62
N THR A 26 -0.48 -5.14 13.76
CA THR A 26 0.69 -4.36 13.34
C THR A 26 1.34 -3.66 14.53
N LEU A 27 0.56 -2.94 15.33
CA LEU A 27 1.04 -2.28 16.55
C LEU A 27 1.66 -3.28 17.53
N VAL A 28 0.93 -4.34 17.89
CA VAL A 28 1.41 -5.28 18.91
C VAL A 28 2.67 -6.00 18.44
N SER A 29 2.69 -6.44 17.17
CA SER A 29 3.82 -7.19 16.62
C SER A 29 5.07 -6.33 16.45
N GLN A 30 4.96 -5.09 15.96
CA GLN A 30 6.12 -4.21 15.80
C GLN A 30 6.70 -3.81 17.16
N PHE A 31 5.87 -3.39 18.13
CA PHE A 31 6.34 -3.05 19.48
C PHE A 31 6.94 -4.26 20.22
N ALA A 32 6.31 -5.43 20.11
CA ALA A 32 6.89 -6.66 20.66
C ALA A 32 8.21 -7.01 19.96
N GLY A 33 8.28 -6.82 18.64
CA GLY A 33 9.50 -6.98 17.84
C GLY A 33 10.63 -6.11 18.36
N VAL A 34 10.39 -4.81 18.59
CA VAL A 34 11.40 -3.90 19.15
C VAL A 34 11.90 -4.43 20.49
N ILE A 35 11.02 -4.78 21.43
CA ILE A 35 11.42 -5.22 22.77
C ILE A 35 12.19 -6.55 22.74
N ILE A 36 11.68 -7.55 22.02
CA ILE A 36 12.26 -8.91 21.99
C ILE A 36 13.61 -8.89 21.28
N VAL A 37 13.67 -8.25 20.10
CA VAL A 37 14.88 -8.20 19.28
C VAL A 37 15.96 -7.38 19.99
N THR A 38 15.62 -6.23 20.57
CA THR A 38 16.60 -5.43 21.35
C THR A 38 17.19 -6.24 22.50
N LYS A 39 16.36 -6.98 23.26
CA LYS A 39 16.85 -7.83 24.34
C LYS A 39 17.75 -8.96 23.85
N SER A 40 17.44 -9.55 22.70
CA SER A 40 18.31 -10.55 22.08
C SER A 40 19.66 -9.94 21.70
N LEU A 41 19.66 -8.82 20.98
CA LEU A 41 20.88 -8.15 20.53
C LEU A 41 21.78 -7.73 21.71
N LEU A 42 21.19 -7.21 22.78
CA LEU A 42 21.96 -6.84 23.99
C LEU A 42 22.49 -8.06 24.74
N LYS A 43 21.80 -9.20 24.69
CA LYS A 43 22.29 -10.43 25.28
C LYS A 43 23.45 -10.98 24.45
N ASP A 44 23.30 -11.03 23.14
CA ASP A 44 24.32 -11.51 22.20
C ASP A 44 25.59 -10.66 22.30
N ALA A 45 25.46 -9.33 22.37
CA ALA A 45 26.59 -8.42 22.59
C ALA A 45 27.30 -8.68 23.93
N ARG A 46 26.55 -8.90 25.02
CA ARG A 46 27.13 -9.22 26.34
C ARG A 46 27.85 -10.56 26.35
N ASP A 47 27.30 -11.55 25.67
CA ASP A 47 27.87 -12.88 25.60
C ASP A 47 29.20 -12.83 24.82
N ILE A 48 29.25 -12.15 23.66
CA ILE A 48 30.47 -11.92 22.89
C ILE A 48 31.52 -11.15 23.70
N MET A 49 31.13 -10.04 24.33
CA MET A 49 32.06 -9.25 25.16
C MET A 49 32.67 -10.09 26.29
N LYS A 50 31.89 -11.00 26.87
CA LYS A 50 32.35 -11.88 27.95
C LYS A 50 33.27 -12.99 27.44
N GLU A 51 32.93 -13.61 26.32
CA GLU A 51 33.72 -14.69 25.71
C GLU A 51 35.07 -14.20 25.19
N GLU A 52 35.08 -13.05 24.51
CA GLU A 52 36.28 -12.45 23.93
C GLU A 52 37.02 -11.50 24.89
N ARG A 53 36.47 -11.28 26.09
CA ARG A 53 36.99 -10.36 27.12
C ARG A 53 37.20 -8.94 26.59
N LEU A 54 36.27 -8.48 25.76
CA LEU A 54 36.31 -7.15 25.15
C LEU A 54 35.73 -6.10 26.09
N SER A 55 36.32 -4.91 26.07
CA SER A 55 35.65 -3.71 26.59
C SER A 55 34.56 -3.24 25.61
N GLU A 56 33.62 -2.42 26.07
CA GLU A 56 32.56 -1.85 25.21
C GLU A 56 33.15 -1.13 24.00
N ALA A 57 34.21 -0.33 24.19
CA ALA A 57 34.89 0.37 23.10
C ALA A 57 35.54 -0.58 22.07
N ALA A 58 36.11 -1.70 22.53
CA ALA A 58 36.70 -2.71 21.65
C ALA A 58 35.62 -3.48 20.88
N TYR A 59 34.47 -3.75 21.51
CA TYR A 59 33.32 -4.36 20.83
C TYR A 59 32.81 -3.50 19.68
N ILE A 60 32.58 -2.20 19.92
CA ILE A 60 32.10 -1.27 18.88
C ILE A 60 33.08 -1.18 17.71
N THR A 61 34.38 -1.18 18.00
CA THR A 61 35.42 -1.11 16.96
C THR A 61 35.43 -2.35 16.07
N ASN A 62 35.15 -3.53 16.63
CA ASN A 62 35.22 -4.80 15.92
C ASN A 62 33.88 -5.19 15.26
N TYR A 63 32.75 -4.89 15.90
CA TYR A 63 31.42 -5.38 15.51
C TYR A 63 30.44 -4.27 15.12
N GLY A 64 30.76 -3.00 15.40
CA GLY A 64 29.86 -1.87 15.22
C GLY A 64 28.86 -1.68 16.37
N GLY A 65 28.15 -0.55 16.34
CA GLY A 65 27.05 -0.26 17.27
C GLY A 65 25.74 -0.93 16.83
N ILE A 66 24.81 -1.06 17.77
CA ILE A 66 23.48 -1.61 17.54
C ILE A 66 22.59 -0.50 16.99
N ASP A 67 22.07 -0.71 15.77
CA ASP A 67 21.17 0.21 15.09
C ASP A 67 19.74 -0.34 14.98
N PHE A 68 18.80 0.52 14.56
CA PHE A 68 17.40 0.12 14.40
C PHE A 68 17.17 -0.78 13.17
N ASN A 69 18.11 -0.84 12.22
CA ASN A 69 17.95 -1.68 11.01
C ASN A 69 17.85 -3.16 11.35
N HIS A 70 18.53 -3.60 12.42
CA HIS A 70 18.41 -4.97 12.90
C HIS A 70 16.95 -5.33 13.25
N ILE A 71 16.17 -4.37 13.74
CA ILE A 71 14.75 -4.56 14.08
C ILE A 71 13.88 -4.41 12.83
N ALA A 72 14.11 -3.35 12.06
CA ALA A 72 13.30 -3.01 10.88
C ALA A 72 13.27 -4.12 9.82
N ASN A 73 14.31 -4.96 9.75
CA ASN A 73 14.39 -6.08 8.82
C ASN A 73 13.88 -7.42 9.37
N THR A 74 13.37 -7.46 10.61
CA THR A 74 12.80 -8.70 11.18
C THR A 74 11.40 -8.98 10.67
N LEU A 75 11.03 -10.27 10.66
CA LEU A 75 9.69 -10.71 10.28
C LEU A 75 8.60 -10.17 11.22
N LEU A 76 8.91 -9.97 12.52
CA LEU A 76 7.97 -9.39 13.49
C LEU A 76 7.63 -7.94 13.17
N PHE A 77 8.57 -7.22 12.54
CA PHE A 77 8.38 -5.84 12.13
C PHE A 77 7.71 -5.75 10.75
N VAL A 78 8.27 -6.43 9.76
CA VAL A 78 7.86 -6.35 8.35
C VAL A 78 6.59 -7.15 8.05
N GLY A 79 6.43 -8.32 8.68
CA GLY A 79 5.34 -9.26 8.41
C GLY A 79 3.94 -8.64 8.55
N PRO A 80 3.63 -7.94 9.64
CA PRO A 80 2.33 -7.29 9.82
C PRO A 80 2.04 -6.18 8.79
N ILE A 81 3.07 -5.43 8.39
CA ILE A 81 2.95 -4.40 7.34
C ILE A 81 2.59 -5.06 6.01
N ALA A 82 3.34 -6.09 5.62
CA ALA A 82 3.11 -6.85 4.39
C ALA A 82 1.74 -7.53 4.39
N LEU A 83 1.33 -8.11 5.53
CA LEU A 83 0.01 -8.71 5.72
C LEU A 83 -1.11 -7.68 5.48
N SER A 84 -0.96 -6.48 6.04
CA SER A 84 -1.93 -5.40 5.87
C SER A 84 -2.02 -4.92 4.42
N ALA A 85 -0.87 -4.75 3.75
CA ALA A 85 -0.82 -4.38 2.34
C ALA A 85 -1.49 -5.42 1.44
N VAL A 86 -1.14 -6.70 1.63
CA VAL A 86 -1.73 -7.83 0.88
C VAL A 86 -3.24 -7.92 1.12
N ALA A 87 -3.69 -7.77 2.36
CA ALA A 87 -5.12 -7.78 2.69
C ALA A 87 -5.89 -6.66 1.96
N LEU A 88 -5.33 -5.46 1.85
CA LEU A 88 -5.94 -4.36 1.09
C LEU A 88 -5.95 -4.62 -0.42
N ILE A 89 -4.88 -5.20 -0.97
CA ILE A 89 -4.84 -5.62 -2.39
C ILE A 89 -5.95 -6.63 -2.68
N PHE A 90 -6.13 -7.64 -1.83
CA PHE A 90 -7.24 -8.57 -1.97
C PHE A 90 -8.60 -7.87 -1.84
N TYR A 91 -8.69 -6.87 -0.96
CA TYR A 91 -9.94 -6.12 -0.76
C TYR A 91 -10.38 -5.33 -2.00
N ILE A 92 -9.46 -4.92 -2.89
CA ILE A 92 -9.77 -4.32 -4.20
C ILE A 92 -10.73 -5.20 -5.01
N PHE A 93 -10.54 -6.52 -4.97
CA PHE A 93 -11.44 -7.46 -5.61
C PHE A 93 -12.68 -7.68 -4.75
N LEU A 94 -12.51 -8.03 -3.46
CA LEU A 94 -13.60 -8.43 -2.59
C LEU A 94 -14.70 -7.37 -2.45
N ILE A 95 -14.36 -6.07 -2.52
CA ILE A 95 -15.34 -4.98 -2.41
C ILE A 95 -16.41 -5.04 -3.52
N TRP A 96 -16.07 -5.61 -4.68
CA TRP A 96 -16.99 -5.81 -5.80
C TRP A 96 -17.61 -7.20 -5.76
N TYR A 97 -16.80 -8.27 -5.64
CA TYR A 97 -17.31 -9.65 -5.65
C TYR A 97 -18.33 -9.92 -4.54
N ARG A 98 -18.11 -9.37 -3.34
CA ARG A 98 -19.03 -9.56 -2.19
C ARG A 98 -20.42 -9.00 -2.46
N ASP A 99 -20.53 -7.91 -3.21
CA ASP A 99 -21.82 -7.29 -3.48
C ASP A 99 -22.70 -8.09 -4.44
N TRP A 100 -22.06 -8.99 -5.19
CA TRP A 100 -22.65 -9.80 -6.23
C TRP A 100 -22.92 -11.23 -5.75
N PHE A 101 -22.49 -11.56 -4.54
CA PHE A 101 -22.64 -12.89 -3.95
C PHE A 101 -23.99 -13.02 -3.22
N GLY A 102 -24.81 -14.00 -3.61
CA GLY A 102 -26.06 -14.38 -2.93
C GLY A 102 -27.33 -14.30 -3.80
N LYS A 103 -28.43 -14.93 -3.33
CA LYS A 103 -29.73 -15.01 -4.06
C LYS A 103 -30.48 -13.66 -4.17
N ASN A 104 -30.24 -12.73 -3.24
CA ASN A 104 -30.72 -11.34 -3.26
C ASN A 104 -29.52 -10.39 -3.30
N THR A 105 -28.90 -10.23 -4.46
CA THR A 105 -27.59 -9.54 -4.53
C THR A 105 -27.70 -8.11 -3.97
N PHE A 106 -26.74 -7.75 -3.12
CA PHE A 106 -26.71 -6.44 -2.47
C PHE A 106 -26.54 -5.32 -3.52
N ILE A 107 -25.84 -5.61 -4.63
CA ILE A 107 -25.67 -4.68 -5.73
C ILE A 107 -27.01 -4.21 -6.30
N TYR A 108 -28.05 -5.05 -6.37
CA TYR A 108 -29.37 -4.60 -6.87
C TYR A 108 -29.97 -3.50 -6.00
N ARG A 109 -29.89 -3.60 -4.68
CA ARG A 109 -30.35 -2.54 -3.76
C ARG A 109 -29.51 -1.28 -3.92
N LEU A 110 -28.19 -1.43 -4.05
CA LEU A 110 -27.28 -0.31 -4.28
C LEU A 110 -27.59 0.40 -5.61
N LEU A 111 -27.96 -0.36 -6.64
CA LEU A 111 -28.36 0.15 -7.94
C LEU A 111 -29.79 0.73 -7.96
N MET A 112 -30.64 0.46 -6.96
CA MET A 112 -31.95 1.13 -6.86
C MET A 112 -31.88 2.48 -6.12
N LEU A 113 -30.74 2.80 -5.49
CA LEU A 113 -30.57 4.08 -4.82
C LEU A 113 -30.66 5.25 -5.82
N PRO A 114 -31.30 6.38 -5.44
CA PRO A 114 -31.34 7.61 -6.24
C PRO A 114 -30.00 8.35 -6.17
N THR A 115 -28.94 7.68 -6.61
CA THR A 115 -27.55 8.14 -6.66
C THR A 115 -26.93 7.73 -7.98
N SER A 116 -26.04 8.58 -8.51
CA SER A 116 -25.38 8.27 -9.77
C SER A 116 -24.54 6.98 -9.67
N ARG A 117 -24.46 6.23 -10.78
CA ARG A 117 -23.61 5.03 -10.89
C ARG A 117 -22.14 5.34 -10.64
N LEU A 118 -21.70 6.50 -11.09
CA LEU A 118 -20.36 7.01 -10.84
C LEU A 118 -20.10 7.19 -9.34
N SER A 119 -21.09 7.67 -8.58
CA SER A 119 -20.95 7.83 -7.11
C SER A 119 -20.74 6.50 -6.39
N ILE A 120 -21.34 5.40 -6.86
CA ILE A 120 -21.15 4.05 -6.31
C ILE A 120 -19.73 3.55 -6.60
N TYR A 121 -19.27 3.74 -7.85
CA TYR A 121 -17.92 3.37 -8.25
C TYR A 121 -16.88 4.15 -7.43
N LEU A 122 -17.01 5.48 -7.39
CA LEU A 122 -16.09 6.36 -6.69
C LEU A 122 -16.11 6.13 -5.18
N SER A 123 -17.26 5.81 -4.57
CA SER A 123 -17.30 5.56 -3.13
C SER A 123 -16.46 4.35 -2.72
N LYS A 124 -16.43 3.31 -3.56
CA LYS A 124 -15.58 2.13 -3.35
C LYS A 124 -14.10 2.48 -3.52
N ALA A 125 -13.76 3.19 -4.59
CA ALA A 125 -12.41 3.63 -4.87
C ALA A 125 -11.86 4.50 -3.72
N THR A 126 -12.63 5.50 -3.29
CA THR A 126 -12.27 6.37 -2.17
C THR A 126 -12.18 5.61 -0.85
N ALA A 127 -13.07 4.64 -0.58
CA ALA A 127 -12.98 3.86 0.65
C ALA A 127 -11.66 3.08 0.74
N ILE A 128 -11.25 2.40 -0.34
CA ILE A 128 -9.96 1.70 -0.38
C ILE A 128 -8.80 2.68 -0.25
N PHE A 129 -8.85 3.78 -1.00
CA PHE A 129 -7.79 4.78 -0.96
C PHE A 129 -7.61 5.38 0.44
N LEU A 130 -8.70 5.69 1.14
CA LEU A 130 -8.65 6.19 2.52
C LEU A 130 -8.09 5.15 3.49
N MET A 131 -8.39 3.85 3.30
CA MET A 131 -7.80 2.80 4.13
C MET A 131 -6.30 2.63 3.86
N VAL A 132 -5.85 2.74 2.61
CA VAL A 132 -4.42 2.75 2.28
C VAL A 132 -3.73 3.94 2.94
N LEU A 133 -4.26 5.16 2.76
CA LEU A 133 -3.76 6.37 3.42
C LEU A 133 -3.78 6.26 4.96
N GLY A 134 -4.79 5.61 5.52
CA GLY A 134 -4.88 5.33 6.94
C GLY A 134 -3.74 4.43 7.45
N LEU A 135 -3.36 3.39 6.70
CA LEU A 135 -2.22 2.53 7.09
C LEU A 135 -0.91 3.31 7.06
N ILE A 136 -0.72 4.16 6.05
CA ILE A 136 0.51 4.94 5.92
C ILE A 136 0.61 5.97 7.03
N ALA A 137 -0.48 6.69 7.31
CA ALA A 137 -0.54 7.62 8.42
C ALA A 137 -0.26 6.92 9.75
N PHE A 138 -0.79 5.71 9.93
CA PHE A 138 -0.51 4.88 11.09
C PHE A 138 0.98 4.53 11.21
N GLN A 139 1.61 4.06 10.12
CA GLN A 139 3.04 3.76 10.09
C GLN A 139 3.93 4.98 10.38
N ILE A 140 3.58 6.16 9.85
CA ILE A 140 4.30 7.42 10.12
C ILE A 140 4.23 7.79 11.60
N ILE A 141 3.15 7.46 12.30
CA ILE A 141 2.98 7.78 13.73
C ILE A 141 3.71 6.78 14.62
N ILE A 142 3.63 5.48 14.33
CA ILE A 142 4.22 4.45 15.21
C ILE A 142 5.74 4.36 15.07
N LEU A 143 6.30 4.57 13.87
CA LEU A 143 7.73 4.39 13.61
C LEU A 143 8.63 5.28 14.50
N PRO A 144 8.33 6.59 14.70
CA PRO A 144 9.04 7.41 15.67
C PRO A 144 8.94 6.89 17.11
N MET A 145 7.77 6.37 17.51
CA MET A 145 7.55 5.83 18.85
C MET A 145 8.37 4.55 19.07
N GLU A 146 8.45 3.70 18.05
CA GLU A 146 9.26 2.47 18.06
C GLU A 146 10.76 2.79 18.12
N ASN A 147 11.23 3.78 17.36
CA ASN A 147 12.61 4.24 17.40
C ASN A 147 12.97 4.84 18.76
N ALA A 148 12.08 5.65 19.35
CA ALA A 148 12.27 6.19 20.69
C ALA A 148 12.32 5.07 21.75
N LEU A 149 11.45 4.06 21.61
CA LEU A 149 11.46 2.89 22.50
C LEU A 149 12.77 2.10 22.33
N PHE A 150 13.27 1.90 21.12
CA PHE A 150 14.57 1.27 20.89
C PHE A 150 15.71 2.04 21.57
N ASN A 151 15.84 3.34 21.30
CA ASN A 151 16.90 4.19 21.84
C ASN A 151 16.91 4.21 23.38
N SER A 152 15.74 4.15 24.02
CA SER A 152 15.63 4.09 25.48
C SER A 152 15.99 2.74 26.10
N ASN A 153 15.96 1.64 25.34
CA ASN A 153 16.28 0.31 25.84
C ASN A 153 17.75 -0.10 25.58
N VAL A 154 18.44 0.55 24.64
CA VAL A 154 19.84 0.29 24.32
C VAL A 154 20.75 1.23 25.13
N PRO A 155 21.81 0.72 25.79
CA PRO A 155 22.79 1.59 26.45
C PRO A 155 23.45 2.55 25.46
N GLU A 156 23.61 3.82 25.84
CA GLU A 156 24.20 4.87 24.99
C GLU A 156 25.56 4.48 24.40
N ALA A 157 26.37 3.72 25.14
CA ALA A 157 27.67 3.25 24.68
C ALA A 157 27.58 2.33 23.45
N LEU A 158 26.52 1.53 23.31
CA LEU A 158 26.34 0.57 22.22
C LEU A 158 25.39 1.09 21.12
N LEU A 159 24.74 2.23 21.35
CA LEU A 159 23.71 2.75 20.47
C LEU A 159 24.32 3.42 19.24
N ASN A 160 23.89 3.01 18.05
CA ASN A 160 24.12 3.75 16.82
C ASN A 160 22.81 4.40 16.38
N GLU A 161 22.65 5.69 16.72
CA GLU A 161 21.39 6.40 16.49
C GLU A 161 21.06 6.51 15.00
N MET A 162 19.82 6.19 14.66
CA MET A 162 19.29 6.34 13.31
C MET A 162 18.17 7.36 13.26
N SER A 163 18.21 8.21 12.24
CA SER A 163 17.09 9.08 11.92
C SER A 163 15.95 8.29 11.26
N ILE A 164 14.72 8.76 11.42
CA ILE A 164 13.52 8.11 10.84
C ILE A 164 13.61 8.00 9.31
N SER A 165 14.20 9.01 8.65
CA SER A 165 14.39 8.98 7.20
C SER A 165 15.40 7.91 6.79
N THR A 166 16.49 7.76 7.54
CA THR A 166 17.48 6.69 7.30
C THR A 166 16.85 5.31 7.46
N ILE A 167 16.06 5.09 8.52
CA ILE A 167 15.34 3.83 8.75
C ILE A 167 14.41 3.50 7.59
N THR A 168 13.66 4.50 7.12
CA THR A 168 12.69 4.35 6.03
C THR A 168 13.39 3.99 4.71
N ILE A 169 14.53 4.61 4.41
CA ILE A 169 15.30 4.35 3.18
C ILE A 169 16.01 3.00 3.23
N ALA A 170 16.53 2.62 4.40
CA ALA A 170 17.29 1.39 4.59
C ALA A 170 16.41 0.12 4.45
N ASN A 171 15.12 0.21 4.79
CA ASN A 171 14.20 -0.91 4.65
C ASN A 171 13.39 -0.81 3.34
N PRO A 172 13.48 -1.80 2.43
CA PRO A 172 12.79 -1.75 1.14
C PRO A 172 11.27 -1.58 1.25
N ILE A 173 10.65 -2.19 2.27
CA ILE A 173 9.19 -2.18 2.44
C ILE A 173 8.72 -0.84 3.02
N LEU A 174 9.47 -0.29 3.99
CA LEU A 174 9.21 1.07 4.46
C LEU A 174 9.44 2.10 3.34
N SER A 175 10.48 1.96 2.52
CA SER A 175 10.76 2.89 1.41
C SER A 175 9.66 2.87 0.33
N LEU A 176 8.96 1.75 0.20
CA LEU A 176 7.86 1.58 -0.75
C LEU A 176 6.56 2.23 -0.23
N ILE A 177 6.30 2.11 1.08
CA ILE A 177 5.05 2.54 1.70
C ILE A 177 5.13 3.98 2.22
N ILE A 178 6.25 4.39 2.78
CA ILE A 178 6.44 5.73 3.34
C ILE A 178 7.25 6.53 2.31
N PRO A 179 6.60 7.41 1.53
CA PRO A 179 7.30 8.22 0.55
C PRO A 179 8.18 9.27 1.24
N SER A 180 9.40 9.44 0.72
CA SER A 180 10.37 10.41 1.26
C SER A 180 10.01 11.87 0.93
N THR A 181 9.26 12.09 -0.14
CA THR A 181 8.86 13.41 -0.61
C THR A 181 7.38 13.45 -1.00
N PHE A 182 6.78 14.64 -0.97
CA PHE A 182 5.40 14.84 -1.41
C PHE A 182 5.19 14.45 -2.88
N THR A 183 6.18 14.70 -3.73
CA THR A 183 6.13 14.28 -5.14
C THR A 183 6.11 12.75 -5.26
N GLN A 184 6.96 12.04 -4.52
CA GLN A 184 6.94 10.58 -4.49
C GLN A 184 5.61 10.04 -3.95
N PHE A 185 5.01 10.70 -2.95
CA PHE A 185 3.67 10.38 -2.46
C PHE A 185 2.63 10.48 -3.58
N LEU A 186 2.58 11.62 -4.29
CA LEU A 186 1.63 11.81 -5.41
C LEU A 186 1.78 10.73 -6.48
N LEU A 187 3.02 10.37 -6.83
CA LEU A 187 3.29 9.41 -7.89
C LEU A 187 2.97 7.97 -7.49
N SER A 188 3.50 7.50 -6.36
CA SER A 188 3.29 6.13 -5.88
C SER A 188 1.81 5.82 -5.67
N TYR A 189 1.10 6.72 -4.98
CA TYR A 189 -0.32 6.56 -4.70
C TYR A 189 -1.22 6.91 -5.89
N GLY A 190 -0.77 7.81 -6.77
CA GLY A 190 -1.43 8.08 -8.05
C GLY A 190 -1.40 6.88 -8.99
N ILE A 191 -0.25 6.20 -9.10
CA ILE A 191 -0.12 4.93 -9.84
C ILE A 191 -0.99 3.85 -9.19
N GLY A 192 -1.01 3.77 -7.86
CA GLY A 192 -1.91 2.86 -7.13
C GLY A 192 -3.38 3.10 -7.46
N LEU A 193 -3.84 4.36 -7.50
CA LEU A 193 -5.19 4.74 -7.90
C LEU A 193 -5.50 4.40 -9.36
N MET A 194 -4.53 4.59 -10.27
CA MET A 194 -4.66 4.21 -11.68
C MET A 194 -4.85 2.70 -11.81
N ILE A 195 -3.97 1.90 -11.22
CA ILE A 195 -4.04 0.42 -11.25
C ILE A 195 -5.36 -0.05 -10.65
N MET A 196 -5.75 0.49 -9.49
CA MET A 196 -7.04 0.16 -8.86
C MET A 196 -8.22 0.47 -9.79
N SER A 197 -8.18 1.60 -10.50
CA SER A 197 -9.24 1.98 -11.44
C SER A 197 -9.29 1.05 -12.65
N ILE A 198 -8.14 0.65 -13.19
CA ILE A 198 -8.04 -0.33 -14.28
C ILE A 198 -8.63 -1.68 -13.83
N LEU A 199 -8.27 -2.15 -12.63
CA LEU A 199 -8.77 -3.40 -12.07
C LEU A 199 -10.29 -3.36 -11.83
N PHE A 200 -10.81 -2.26 -11.29
CA PHE A 200 -12.25 -2.07 -11.13
C PHE A 200 -12.98 -2.17 -12.46
N THR A 201 -12.44 -1.55 -13.51
CA THR A 201 -12.99 -1.63 -14.86
C THR A 201 -12.91 -3.03 -15.45
N ALA A 202 -11.82 -3.76 -15.23
CA ALA A 202 -11.70 -5.17 -15.61
C ALA A 202 -12.75 -6.05 -14.91
N ILE A 203 -13.00 -5.82 -13.61
CA ILE A 203 -14.08 -6.50 -12.88
C ILE A 203 -15.43 -6.16 -13.51
N MET A 204 -15.70 -4.89 -13.87
CA MET A 204 -16.94 -4.51 -14.55
C MET A 204 -17.10 -5.20 -15.92
N PHE A 205 -16.01 -5.47 -16.65
CA PHE A 205 -16.04 -6.23 -17.90
C PHE A 205 -16.44 -7.69 -17.69
N GLU A 206 -15.76 -8.41 -16.77
CA GLU A 206 -16.15 -9.77 -16.36
C GLU A 206 -17.64 -9.82 -16.09
N ARG A 207 -18.11 -8.83 -15.36
CA ARG A 207 -19.47 -8.78 -14.89
C ARG A 207 -20.51 -8.44 -15.95
N SER A 208 -20.16 -7.60 -16.91
CA SER A 208 -21.07 -7.25 -18.01
C SER A 208 -21.17 -8.34 -19.07
N PHE A 209 -20.13 -9.19 -19.23
CA PHE A 209 -20.03 -10.15 -20.33
C PHE A 209 -19.69 -11.59 -19.90
N ARG A 210 -19.76 -11.89 -18.61
CA ARG A 210 -19.43 -13.19 -18.00
C ARG A 210 -18.04 -13.67 -18.43
N ILE A 211 -17.94 -14.88 -18.97
CA ILE A 211 -16.66 -15.51 -19.39
C ILE A 211 -15.95 -14.68 -20.48
N LYS A 212 -16.69 -14.14 -21.47
CA LYS A 212 -16.11 -13.24 -22.49
C LYS A 212 -15.59 -11.94 -21.87
N GLY A 213 -16.20 -11.52 -20.76
CA GLY A 213 -15.80 -10.36 -19.99
C GLY A 213 -14.44 -10.53 -19.30
N ILE A 214 -14.10 -11.73 -18.83
CA ILE A 214 -12.78 -12.00 -18.23
C ILE A 214 -11.69 -11.74 -19.25
N ILE A 215 -11.86 -12.26 -20.48
CA ILE A 215 -10.90 -12.06 -21.57
C ILE A 215 -10.77 -10.58 -21.92
N MET A 216 -11.89 -9.86 -22.04
CA MET A 216 -11.87 -8.41 -22.30
C MET A 216 -11.24 -7.60 -21.17
N GLY A 217 -11.48 -7.98 -19.90
CA GLY A 217 -10.87 -7.34 -18.75
C GLY A 217 -9.36 -7.53 -18.71
N LEU A 218 -8.87 -8.76 -18.94
CA LEU A 218 -7.44 -9.06 -19.02
C LEU A 218 -6.77 -8.33 -20.19
N LEU A 219 -7.41 -8.32 -21.36
CA LEU A 219 -6.92 -7.59 -22.53
C LEU A 219 -6.87 -6.08 -22.27
N TYR A 220 -7.89 -5.53 -21.60
CA TYR A 220 -7.88 -4.13 -21.18
C TYR A 220 -6.74 -3.81 -20.20
N CYS A 221 -6.52 -4.65 -19.19
CA CYS A 221 -5.38 -4.51 -18.27
C CYS A 221 -4.04 -4.54 -19.01
N GLY A 222 -3.88 -5.49 -19.95
CA GLY A 222 -2.66 -5.60 -20.77
C GLY A 222 -2.43 -4.36 -21.63
N ILE A 223 -3.46 -3.88 -22.33
CA ILE A 223 -3.36 -2.67 -23.16
C ILE A 223 -3.04 -1.45 -22.29
N ALA A 224 -3.70 -1.28 -21.14
CA ALA A 224 -3.45 -0.15 -20.25
C ALA A 224 -2.01 -0.17 -19.71
N ALA A 225 -1.49 -1.36 -19.34
CA ALA A 225 -0.11 -1.52 -18.90
C ALA A 225 0.89 -1.21 -20.02
N VAL A 226 0.66 -1.72 -21.24
CA VAL A 226 1.51 -1.43 -22.40
C VAL A 226 1.50 0.06 -22.74
N LEU A 227 0.34 0.72 -22.72
CA LEU A 227 0.22 2.16 -22.98
C LEU A 227 0.96 2.99 -21.92
N PHE A 228 0.85 2.62 -20.64
CA PHE A 228 1.56 3.32 -19.58
C PHE A 228 3.08 3.12 -19.65
N LEU A 229 3.53 1.92 -20.00
CA LEU A 229 4.95 1.58 -20.14
C LEU A 229 5.54 1.94 -21.51
N ALA A 230 4.71 2.41 -22.46
CA ALA A 230 5.15 2.76 -23.81
C ALA A 230 6.34 3.72 -23.86
N PRO A 231 6.43 4.79 -23.02
CA PRO A 231 7.60 5.66 -23.02
C PRO A 231 8.91 4.92 -22.73
N PHE A 232 8.88 3.93 -21.83
CA PHE A 232 10.05 3.11 -21.51
C PHE A 232 10.43 2.19 -22.66
N PHE A 233 9.44 1.55 -23.32
CA PHE A 233 9.72 0.73 -24.49
C PHE A 233 10.30 1.54 -25.66
N VAL A 234 9.83 2.78 -25.84
CA VAL A 234 10.38 3.68 -26.87
C VAL A 234 11.82 4.08 -26.56
N MET A 235 12.19 4.25 -25.28
CA MET A 235 13.58 4.53 -24.91
C MET A 235 14.51 3.32 -25.05
N GLU A 236 14.02 2.13 -24.70
CA GLU A 236 14.85 0.92 -24.73
C GLU A 236 15.06 0.39 -26.15
N PHE A 237 13.99 0.39 -26.97
CA PHE A 237 14.02 -0.17 -28.33
C PHE A 237 14.14 0.88 -29.43
N GLY A 238 13.91 2.16 -29.11
CA GLY A 238 14.04 3.26 -30.06
C GLY A 238 15.34 4.03 -29.87
N ASN A 239 15.80 4.68 -30.94
CA ASN A 239 16.93 5.63 -30.88
C ASN A 239 16.49 7.00 -30.34
N PHE A 240 15.57 7.03 -29.36
CA PHE A 240 15.00 8.25 -28.82
C PHE A 240 15.07 8.24 -27.30
N TYR A 241 15.64 9.30 -26.70
CA TYR A 241 15.78 9.43 -25.26
C TYR A 241 14.95 10.61 -24.77
N PHE A 242 14.04 10.35 -23.82
CA PHE A 242 13.33 11.41 -23.11
C PHE A 242 14.23 11.98 -22.00
N TYR A 243 14.21 13.30 -21.83
CA TYR A 243 14.80 13.90 -20.63
C TYR A 243 13.98 13.48 -19.39
N PRO A 244 14.57 13.41 -18.18
CA PRO A 244 13.86 12.96 -16.98
C PRO A 244 12.56 13.72 -16.70
N ASN A 245 12.55 15.04 -16.93
CA ASN A 245 11.36 15.88 -16.74
C ASN A 245 10.29 15.63 -17.81
N GLU A 246 10.67 15.29 -19.04
CA GLU A 246 9.74 14.96 -20.12
C GLU A 246 9.10 13.59 -19.90
N LEU A 247 9.92 12.59 -19.54
CA LEU A 247 9.45 11.26 -19.17
C LEU A 247 8.45 11.36 -18.01
N PHE A 248 8.80 12.15 -16.99
CA PHE A 248 7.94 12.42 -15.85
C PHE A 248 6.60 13.04 -16.26
N GLY A 249 6.63 14.09 -17.08
CA GLY A 249 5.42 14.75 -17.58
C GLY A 249 4.53 13.82 -18.40
N LEU A 250 5.13 12.97 -19.25
CA LEU A 250 4.43 11.97 -20.04
C LEU A 250 3.76 10.91 -19.17
N LEU A 251 4.48 10.35 -18.20
CA LEU A 251 3.93 9.33 -17.30
C LEU A 251 2.78 9.90 -16.45
N LEU A 252 2.91 11.14 -15.97
CA LEU A 252 1.82 11.82 -15.26
C LEU A 252 0.59 12.01 -16.15
N ALA A 253 0.77 12.52 -17.37
CA ALA A 253 -0.31 12.75 -18.30
C ALA A 253 -1.03 11.44 -18.67
N LEU A 254 -0.26 10.39 -19.01
CA LEU A 254 -0.79 9.06 -19.31
C LEU A 254 -1.52 8.48 -18.11
N GLY A 255 -0.97 8.62 -16.90
CA GLY A 255 -1.60 8.16 -15.66
C GLY A 255 -2.97 8.80 -15.41
N ILE A 256 -3.08 10.11 -15.61
CA ILE A 256 -4.34 10.85 -15.47
C ILE A 256 -5.35 10.42 -16.54
N ILE A 257 -4.92 10.31 -17.80
CA ILE A 257 -5.77 9.91 -18.92
C ILE A 257 -6.29 8.49 -18.71
N LEU A 258 -5.41 7.52 -18.40
CA LEU A 258 -5.79 6.13 -18.16
C LEU A 258 -6.73 5.98 -16.98
N THR A 259 -6.49 6.72 -15.89
CA THR A 259 -7.40 6.73 -14.74
C THR A 259 -8.77 7.29 -15.13
N GLY A 260 -8.82 8.42 -15.81
CA GLY A 260 -10.07 9.05 -16.26
C GLY A 260 -10.87 8.14 -17.21
N LEU A 261 -10.20 7.55 -18.19
CA LEU A 261 -10.81 6.58 -19.12
C LEU A 261 -11.30 5.32 -18.40
N SER A 262 -10.51 4.79 -17.45
CA SER A 262 -10.92 3.63 -16.65
C SER A 262 -12.18 3.93 -15.86
N VAL A 263 -12.20 5.03 -15.11
CA VAL A 263 -13.35 5.44 -14.30
C VAL A 263 -14.59 5.67 -15.17
N TRP A 264 -14.43 6.37 -16.30
CA TRP A 264 -15.52 6.64 -17.23
C TRP A 264 -16.09 5.34 -17.82
N LEU A 265 -15.22 4.45 -18.32
CA LEU A 265 -15.63 3.18 -18.92
C LEU A 265 -16.27 2.26 -17.87
N GLY A 266 -15.69 2.16 -16.68
CA GLY A 266 -16.26 1.39 -15.57
C GLY A 266 -17.64 1.89 -15.15
N ALA A 267 -17.83 3.21 -15.05
CA ALA A 267 -19.14 3.81 -14.75
C ALA A 267 -20.15 3.60 -15.89
N TRP A 268 -19.70 3.65 -17.15
CA TRP A 268 -20.54 3.38 -18.32
C TRP A 268 -21.01 1.93 -18.37
N LEU A 269 -20.12 0.96 -18.12
CA LEU A 269 -20.47 -0.46 -18.01
C LEU A 269 -21.50 -0.70 -16.91
N LEU A 270 -21.28 -0.09 -15.75
CA LEU A 270 -22.18 -0.20 -14.60
C LEU A 270 -23.55 0.44 -14.86
N LYS A 271 -23.64 1.44 -15.74
CA LYS A 271 -24.91 2.08 -16.13
C LYS A 271 -25.66 1.29 -17.19
N ASN A 272 -24.97 0.80 -18.22
CA ASN A 272 -25.60 0.37 -19.47
C ASN A 272 -25.59 -1.14 -19.71
N ARG A 273 -24.72 -1.89 -19.02
CA ARG A 273 -24.45 -3.31 -19.36
C ARG A 273 -24.47 -4.25 -18.16
N VAL A 274 -24.33 -3.74 -16.94
CA VAL A 274 -24.68 -4.51 -15.74
C VAL A 274 -26.20 -4.63 -15.68
N THR A 275 -26.71 -5.66 -16.35
CA THR A 275 -28.13 -6.02 -16.34
C THR A 275 -28.50 -6.61 -14.98
N VAL A 276 -29.65 -6.15 -14.44
CA VAL A 276 -30.31 -6.77 -13.29
C VAL A 276 -30.65 -8.22 -13.60
#